data_AF-A0A5U0BAP5-F1
#
_entry.id   AF-A0A5U0BAP5-F1
#
_cell.length_a   1.000
_cell.length_b   1.000
_cell.length_c   1.000
_cell.angle_alpha   90.00
_cell.angle_beta   90.00
_cell.angle_gamma   90.00
#
_symmetry.space_group_name_H-M   'P 1'
#
loop_
_entity.id
_entity.type
_entity.pdbx_description
1 polymer ?
#
loop_
_entity_poly.entity_id
_entity_poly.type
_entity_poly.pdbx_seq_one_letter_code
_entity_poly.pdbx_strand_id
1 'polypeptide(L)'
;DVENCSVLLDFDDVTKMSILDIQENTQRAIDILDSYDFKFISIAGCSVSGDINGMVPEINTDGVVIRKEFKVWKTIRKFNPNVRFIFGDYGIANPQLSDDLIAPDANGKIRYTIEDSYFVVRGYSRRQGDKGAQVYGLCRRLINSGHYMGPSFSWGDFKINECAQEQFLGNSTNWVSIDTSHHMTYVLAEVKEFEKKIVEEKTREILI
;
A
#
# COMPACT_ATOMS: atom_id res chain seq x y z
N ASP A 1 -10.46 27.57 -16.84
CA ASP A 1 -10.62 27.93 -15.43
C ASP A 1 -9.90 26.87 -14.60
N VAL A 2 -8.66 27.14 -14.20
CA VAL A 2 -7.74 26.14 -13.61
C VAL A 2 -8.19 25.67 -12.23
N GLU A 3 -8.98 26.49 -11.53
CA GLU A 3 -9.57 26.21 -10.23
C GLU A 3 -10.55 25.02 -10.24
N ASN A 4 -11.06 24.65 -11.42
CA ASN A 4 -11.91 23.47 -11.62
C ASN A 4 -11.13 22.21 -12.00
N CYS A 5 -9.81 22.31 -12.17
CA CYS A 5 -8.94 21.20 -12.51
C CYS A 5 -8.24 20.64 -11.26
N SER A 6 -7.76 19.42 -11.36
CA SER A 6 -6.92 18.77 -10.34
C SER A 6 -5.70 18.18 -11.02
N VAL A 7 -4.57 18.12 -10.30
CA VAL A 7 -3.31 17.63 -10.85
C VAL A 7 -2.92 16.35 -10.14
N LEU A 8 -2.54 15.33 -10.91
CA LEU A 8 -1.95 14.10 -10.41
C LEU A 8 -0.44 14.11 -10.71
N LEU A 9 0.36 14.06 -9.64
CA LEU A 9 1.78 13.75 -9.69
C LEU A 9 1.93 12.24 -9.65
N ASP A 10 2.00 11.65 -10.84
CA ASP A 10 2.12 10.20 -11.03
C ASP A 10 3.60 9.79 -11.05
N PHE A 11 4.02 9.04 -10.04
CA PHE A 11 5.37 8.47 -9.92
C PHE A 11 5.43 6.99 -10.34
N ASP A 12 4.30 6.38 -10.73
CA ASP A 12 4.24 5.01 -11.24
C ASP A 12 4.97 4.01 -10.29
N ASP A 13 5.90 3.17 -10.78
CA ASP A 13 6.70 2.25 -9.97
C ASP A 13 7.87 2.98 -9.25
N VAL A 14 7.75 3.14 -7.94
CA VAL A 14 8.75 3.82 -7.10
C VAL A 14 9.75 2.86 -6.42
N THR A 15 9.73 1.57 -6.77
CA THR A 15 10.57 0.57 -6.10
C THR A 15 12.06 0.85 -6.23
N LYS A 16 12.50 1.44 -7.35
CA LYS A 16 13.90 1.83 -7.60
C LYS A 16 14.23 3.28 -7.24
N MET A 17 13.23 4.09 -6.88
CA MET A 17 13.44 5.48 -6.48
C MET A 17 13.79 5.58 -4.99
N SER A 18 14.60 6.57 -4.60
CA SER A 18 14.76 6.90 -3.19
C SER A 18 13.59 7.76 -2.68
N ILE A 19 13.33 7.72 -1.37
CA ILE A 19 12.32 8.60 -0.75
C ILE A 19 12.68 10.08 -0.98
N LEU A 20 13.97 10.41 -0.95
CA LEU A 20 14.46 11.77 -1.17
C LEU A 20 14.14 12.25 -2.59
N ASP A 21 14.39 11.42 -3.61
CA ASP A 21 14.09 11.80 -5.01
C ASP A 21 12.60 12.06 -5.22
N ILE A 22 11.74 11.21 -4.66
CA ILE A 22 10.28 11.39 -4.76
C ILE A 22 9.88 12.68 -4.03
N GLN A 23 10.45 12.94 -2.85
CA GLN A 23 10.16 14.14 -2.04
C GLN A 23 10.62 15.43 -2.74
N GLU A 24 11.84 15.48 -3.27
CA GLU A 24 12.39 16.65 -3.96
C GLU A 24 11.58 16.97 -5.23
N ASN A 25 11.25 15.95 -6.03
CA ASN A 25 10.43 16.12 -7.22
C ASN A 25 9.00 16.57 -6.87
N THR A 26 8.42 16.01 -5.79
CA THR A 26 7.08 16.41 -5.31
C THR A 26 7.07 17.85 -4.82
N GLN A 27 8.04 18.26 -3.99
CA GLN A 27 8.12 19.62 -3.49
C GLN A 27 8.32 20.61 -4.64
N ARG A 28 9.22 20.31 -5.56
CA ARG A 28 9.44 21.15 -6.76
C ARG A 28 8.17 21.30 -7.59
N ALA A 29 7.39 20.23 -7.75
CA ALA A 29 6.12 20.29 -8.46
C ALA A 29 5.11 21.18 -7.72
N ILE A 30 5.01 21.06 -6.40
CA ILE A 30 4.15 21.92 -5.57
C ILE A 30 4.55 23.38 -5.71
N ASP A 31 5.84 23.72 -5.58
CA ASP A 31 6.33 25.09 -5.67
C ASP A 31 6.00 25.74 -7.02
N ILE A 32 5.98 24.96 -8.11
CA ILE A 32 5.60 25.41 -9.45
C ILE A 32 4.07 25.55 -9.58
N LEU A 33 3.31 24.64 -8.99
CA LEU A 33 1.86 24.55 -9.18
C LEU A 33 1.04 25.41 -8.20
N ASP A 34 1.64 25.83 -7.08
CA ASP A 34 0.96 26.58 -6.01
C ASP A 34 0.29 27.87 -6.52
N SER A 35 0.86 28.51 -7.54
CA SER A 35 0.29 29.74 -8.11
C SER A 35 -0.98 29.55 -8.95
N TYR A 36 -1.40 28.31 -9.24
CA TYR A 36 -2.48 28.01 -10.19
C TYR A 36 -3.82 27.64 -9.52
N ASP A 37 -3.91 27.71 -8.18
CA ASP A 37 -5.10 27.42 -7.34
C ASP A 37 -5.94 26.22 -7.81
N PHE A 38 -5.29 25.11 -8.16
CA PHE A 38 -5.98 23.87 -8.51
C PHE A 38 -6.88 23.41 -7.36
N LYS A 39 -7.99 22.73 -7.69
CA LYS A 39 -8.91 22.15 -6.70
C LYS A 39 -8.19 21.26 -5.69
N PHE A 40 -7.22 20.48 -6.17
CA PHE A 40 -6.23 19.78 -5.37
C PHE A 40 -5.06 19.31 -6.25
N ILE A 41 -3.94 19.01 -5.60
CA ILE A 41 -2.81 18.28 -6.17
C ILE A 41 -2.78 16.92 -5.47
N SER A 42 -2.62 15.82 -6.20
CA SER A 42 -2.48 14.48 -5.63
C SER A 42 -1.14 13.88 -5.99
N ILE A 43 -0.59 13.04 -5.11
CA ILE A 43 0.56 12.18 -5.43
C ILE A 43 0.09 10.73 -5.50
N ALA A 44 0.55 9.98 -6.49
CA ALA A 44 0.40 8.53 -6.54
C ALA A 44 1.71 7.86 -6.95
N GLY A 45 1.92 6.65 -6.45
CA GLY A 45 3.04 5.79 -6.81
C GLY A 45 2.81 4.39 -6.23
N CYS A 46 3.69 3.44 -6.55
CA CYS A 46 3.56 2.07 -6.11
C CYS A 46 4.90 1.51 -5.61
N SER A 47 4.95 1.16 -4.32
CA SER A 47 6.11 0.48 -3.71
C SER A 47 6.04 -1.06 -3.80
N VAL A 48 5.01 -1.62 -4.44
CA VAL A 48 4.94 -3.06 -4.74
C VAL A 48 5.83 -3.35 -5.94
N SER A 49 6.79 -4.26 -5.82
CA SER A 49 7.61 -4.68 -6.96
C SER A 49 6.85 -5.56 -7.94
N GLY A 50 7.28 -5.54 -9.21
CA GLY A 50 6.70 -6.36 -10.27
C GLY A 50 6.76 -7.87 -9.98
N ASP A 51 7.68 -8.31 -9.13
CA ASP A 51 7.70 -9.68 -8.61
C ASP A 51 7.81 -9.70 -7.08
N ILE A 52 7.47 -10.84 -6.48
CA ILE A 52 7.50 -10.99 -5.02
C ILE A 52 8.93 -11.11 -4.47
N ASN A 53 9.92 -11.45 -5.30
CA ASN A 53 11.32 -11.54 -4.88
C ASN A 53 11.88 -10.15 -4.56
N GLY A 54 11.44 -9.12 -5.28
CA GLY A 54 11.77 -7.72 -5.01
C GLY A 54 11.20 -7.19 -3.69
N MET A 55 10.19 -7.85 -3.12
CA MET A 55 9.64 -7.51 -1.80
C MET A 55 10.28 -8.34 -0.68
N VAL A 56 10.34 -9.66 -0.87
CA VAL A 56 10.86 -10.63 0.09
C VAL A 56 11.68 -11.66 -0.68
N PRO A 57 13.03 -11.58 -0.71
CA PRO A 57 13.87 -12.40 -1.58
C PRO A 57 13.86 -13.90 -1.24
N GLU A 58 13.73 -14.25 0.03
CA GLU A 58 13.81 -15.62 0.51
C GLU A 58 12.44 -16.31 0.53
N ILE A 59 12.38 -17.55 0.04
CA ILE A 59 11.16 -18.36 0.06
C ILE A 59 10.83 -18.76 1.50
N ASN A 60 9.53 -18.85 1.84
CA ASN A 60 9.05 -19.19 3.18
C ASN A 60 9.58 -18.23 4.24
N THR A 61 9.65 -16.94 3.90
CA THR A 61 10.00 -15.86 4.84
C THR A 61 8.96 -14.74 4.78
N ASP A 62 9.13 -13.75 5.62
CA ASP A 62 8.34 -12.53 5.63
C ASP A 62 9.27 -11.32 5.67
N GLY A 63 8.74 -10.15 5.31
CA GLY A 63 9.50 -8.91 5.30
C GLY A 63 8.62 -7.68 5.23
N VAL A 64 9.21 -6.54 5.61
CA VAL A 64 8.55 -5.24 5.57
C VAL A 64 9.00 -4.47 4.32
N VAL A 65 8.04 -3.97 3.57
CA VAL A 65 8.27 -3.12 2.40
C VAL A 65 7.64 -1.75 2.63
N ILE A 66 8.45 -0.70 2.67
CA ILE A 66 7.98 0.67 2.93
C ILE A 66 7.16 1.18 1.73
N ARG A 67 6.02 1.82 2.00
CA ARG A 67 5.23 2.62 1.05
C ARG A 67 5.86 4.00 0.91
N LYS A 68 6.83 4.13 0.01
CA LYS A 68 7.66 5.33 -0.16
C LYS A 68 6.80 6.54 -0.54
N GLU A 69 5.91 6.37 -1.49
CA GLU A 69 4.93 7.36 -1.94
C GLU A 69 4.07 7.89 -0.78
N PHE A 70 3.65 6.99 0.12
CA PHE A 70 2.81 7.34 1.25
C PHE A 70 3.59 8.10 2.33
N LYS A 71 4.84 7.72 2.60
CA LYS A 71 5.74 8.48 3.48
C LYS A 71 6.02 9.89 2.95
N VAL A 72 6.25 10.01 1.64
CA VAL A 72 6.44 11.33 1.01
C VAL A 72 5.17 12.14 1.10
N TRP A 73 4.00 11.55 0.84
CA TRP A 73 2.72 12.23 1.02
C TRP A 73 2.57 12.80 2.43
N LYS A 74 2.76 11.98 3.49
CA LYS A 74 2.70 12.46 4.88
C LYS A 74 3.65 13.64 5.12
N THR A 75 4.89 13.52 4.64
CA THR A 75 5.93 14.55 4.85
C THR A 75 5.54 15.86 4.18
N ILE A 76 5.23 15.82 2.89
CA ILE A 76 4.87 16.99 2.09
C ILE A 76 3.57 17.63 2.62
N ARG A 77 2.56 16.81 2.94
CA ARG A 77 1.29 17.27 3.49
C ARG A 77 1.45 18.01 4.82
N LYS A 78 2.40 17.55 5.66
CA LYS A 78 2.74 18.19 6.94
C LYS A 78 3.44 19.54 6.76
N PHE A 79 4.40 19.64 5.83
CA PHE A 79 5.18 20.87 5.62
C PHE A 79 4.51 21.90 4.71
N ASN A 80 3.52 21.50 3.91
CA ASN A 80 2.78 22.39 3.02
C ASN A 80 1.29 22.44 3.40
N PRO A 81 0.93 22.84 4.62
CA PRO A 81 -0.38 22.49 5.14
C PRO A 81 -1.52 23.40 4.66
N ASN A 82 -1.21 24.36 3.78
CA ASN A 82 -2.17 25.22 3.08
C ASN A 82 -2.45 24.73 1.66
N VAL A 83 -1.61 23.83 1.13
CA VAL A 83 -1.83 23.19 -0.17
C VAL A 83 -2.85 22.07 0.01
N ARG A 84 -3.86 22.02 -0.86
CA ARG A 84 -4.82 20.90 -0.93
C ARG A 84 -4.13 19.69 -1.54
N PHE A 85 -3.30 19.01 -0.75
CA PHE A 85 -2.45 17.90 -1.19
C PHE A 85 -3.00 16.54 -0.73
N ILE A 86 -3.53 15.75 -1.64
CA ILE A 86 -4.23 14.49 -1.32
C ILE A 86 -3.42 13.26 -1.71
N PHE A 87 -3.67 12.15 -1.03
CA PHE A 87 -3.04 10.87 -1.36
C PHE A 87 -3.82 10.12 -2.44
N GLY A 88 -3.10 9.60 -3.44
CA GLY A 88 -3.56 8.60 -4.40
C GLY A 88 -2.73 7.32 -4.25
N ASP A 89 -3.33 6.17 -4.56
CA ASP A 89 -2.72 4.85 -4.36
C ASP A 89 -2.97 3.95 -5.59
N TYR A 90 -1.97 3.15 -5.95
CA TYR A 90 -2.06 2.12 -7.00
C TYR A 90 -2.61 0.78 -6.47
N GLY A 91 -2.77 0.65 -5.15
CA GLY A 91 -3.20 -0.56 -4.49
C GLY A 91 -2.05 -1.54 -4.27
N ILE A 92 -2.38 -2.83 -4.38
CA ILE A 92 -1.46 -3.93 -4.08
C ILE A 92 -0.81 -4.54 -5.32
N ALA A 93 -1.01 -3.97 -6.51
CA ALA A 93 -0.45 -4.45 -7.76
C ALA A 93 0.45 -3.38 -8.39
N ASN A 94 1.62 -3.80 -8.87
CA ASN A 94 2.54 -2.91 -9.55
C ASN A 94 1.94 -2.46 -10.91
N PRO A 95 1.91 -1.16 -11.23
CA PRO A 95 1.28 -0.63 -12.43
C PRO A 95 1.96 -1.01 -13.76
N GLN A 96 3.22 -1.45 -13.71
CA GLN A 96 3.98 -1.88 -14.88
C GLN A 96 3.73 -3.35 -15.26
N LEU A 97 2.95 -4.10 -14.47
CA LEU A 97 2.60 -5.48 -14.80
C LEU A 97 1.46 -5.53 -15.82
N SER A 98 1.71 -6.16 -16.97
CA SER A 98 0.67 -6.42 -17.98
C SER A 98 -0.28 -7.53 -17.53
N ASP A 99 -1.58 -7.34 -17.75
CA ASP A 99 -2.62 -8.34 -17.46
C ASP A 99 -2.45 -9.66 -18.26
N ASP A 100 -1.77 -9.61 -19.41
CA ASP A 100 -1.55 -10.75 -20.30
C ASP A 100 -0.47 -11.73 -19.81
N LEU A 101 0.28 -11.37 -18.76
CA LEU A 101 1.39 -12.16 -18.25
C LEU A 101 0.89 -13.22 -17.27
N ILE A 102 0.49 -14.38 -17.81
CA ILE A 102 0.26 -15.56 -16.98
C ILE A 102 1.60 -15.95 -16.37
N ALA A 103 1.73 -15.84 -15.05
CA ALA A 103 2.87 -16.32 -14.28
C ALA A 103 2.61 -17.75 -13.81
N PRO A 104 2.96 -18.78 -14.62
CA PRO A 104 2.65 -20.18 -14.32
C PRO A 104 3.18 -20.65 -12.97
N ASP A 105 4.30 -20.09 -12.53
CA ASP A 105 5.02 -20.43 -11.31
C ASP A 105 4.85 -19.38 -10.21
N ALA A 106 3.72 -18.66 -10.20
CA ALA A 106 3.43 -17.67 -9.17
C ALA A 106 3.55 -18.28 -7.76
N ASN A 107 4.31 -17.61 -6.90
CA ASN A 107 4.47 -18.01 -5.50
C ASN A 107 3.18 -17.78 -4.70
N GLY A 108 2.95 -18.61 -3.68
CA GLY A 108 2.02 -18.26 -2.60
C GLY A 108 2.51 -17.01 -1.89
N LYS A 109 1.63 -16.02 -1.68
CA LYS A 109 1.99 -14.75 -1.04
C LYS A 109 0.77 -14.07 -0.45
N ILE A 110 1.00 -13.27 0.58
CA ILE A 110 0.04 -12.33 1.17
C ILE A 110 0.74 -10.98 1.27
N ARG A 111 0.10 -9.91 0.77
CA ARG A 111 0.58 -8.53 0.94
C ARG A 111 -0.38 -7.82 1.89
N TYR A 112 0.04 -7.70 3.14
CA TYR A 112 -0.77 -7.14 4.21
C TYR A 112 -0.34 -5.70 4.48
N THR A 113 -1.26 -4.74 4.50
CA THR A 113 -0.88 -3.33 4.67
C THR A 113 -0.77 -3.02 6.16
N ILE A 114 0.30 -2.33 6.53
CA ILE A 114 0.55 -1.88 7.91
C ILE A 114 0.93 -0.40 7.87
N GLU A 115 1.18 0.19 9.04
CA GLU A 115 1.60 1.58 9.16
C GLU A 115 2.82 1.85 8.25
N ASP A 116 2.67 2.81 7.35
CA ASP A 116 3.68 3.23 6.37
C ASP A 116 4.25 2.15 5.43
N SER A 117 3.77 0.91 5.49
CA SER A 117 4.45 -0.24 4.87
C SER A 117 3.48 -1.35 4.47
N TYR A 118 4.02 -2.40 3.87
CA TYR A 118 3.40 -3.71 3.74
C TYR A 118 4.20 -4.70 4.60
N PHE A 119 3.50 -5.58 5.31
CA PHE A 119 4.04 -6.83 5.82
C PHE A 119 3.73 -7.93 4.80
N VAL A 120 4.76 -8.44 4.15
CA VAL A 120 4.64 -9.40 3.06
C VAL A 120 5.04 -10.77 3.56
N VAL A 121 4.14 -11.74 3.40
CA VAL A 121 4.43 -13.14 3.73
C VAL A 121 4.59 -13.91 2.42
N ARG A 122 5.76 -14.53 2.22
CA ARG A 122 6.10 -15.24 0.99
C ARG A 122 6.23 -16.74 1.24
N GLY A 123 5.57 -17.51 0.40
CA GLY A 123 5.77 -18.95 0.25
C GLY A 123 6.57 -19.32 -1.00
N TYR A 124 6.42 -20.56 -1.44
CA TYR A 124 7.04 -21.13 -2.65
C TYR A 124 6.06 -21.15 -3.84
N SER A 125 6.55 -21.57 -5.01
CA SER A 125 5.73 -21.70 -6.22
C SER A 125 4.49 -22.56 -5.98
N ARG A 126 3.30 -22.09 -6.39
CA ARG A 126 2.04 -22.84 -6.21
C ARG A 126 1.97 -24.17 -6.98
N ARG A 127 3.01 -24.52 -7.75
CA ARG A 127 3.14 -25.84 -8.40
C ARG A 127 4.01 -26.83 -7.64
N GLN A 128 4.75 -26.38 -6.63
CA GLN A 128 5.61 -27.20 -5.79
C GLN A 128 4.88 -27.56 -4.49
N GLY A 129 5.47 -28.44 -3.67
CA GLY A 129 4.99 -28.79 -2.33
C GLY A 129 3.48 -29.05 -2.25
N ASP A 130 2.84 -28.45 -1.25
CA ASP A 130 1.39 -28.49 -1.01
C ASP A 130 0.58 -27.63 -2.00
N LYS A 131 1.23 -27.17 -3.07
CA LYS A 131 0.66 -26.35 -4.14
C LYS A 131 0.03 -25.08 -3.59
N GLY A 132 -1.30 -24.95 -3.71
CA GLY A 132 -2.05 -23.83 -3.16
C GLY A 132 -2.19 -23.89 -1.64
N ALA A 133 -2.19 -25.08 -1.02
CA ALA A 133 -2.52 -25.28 0.39
C ALA A 133 -1.48 -24.72 1.37
N GLN A 134 -0.28 -24.40 0.89
CA GLN A 134 0.72 -23.65 1.66
C GLN A 134 0.17 -22.35 2.27
N VAL A 135 -0.85 -21.76 1.63
CA VAL A 135 -1.42 -20.48 2.05
C VAL A 135 -2.09 -20.55 3.43
N TYR A 136 -2.54 -21.73 3.88
CA TYR A 136 -2.97 -21.95 5.27
C TYR A 136 -1.86 -21.59 6.26
N GLY A 137 -0.64 -22.05 6.00
CA GLY A 137 0.55 -21.73 6.78
C GLY A 137 0.92 -20.25 6.69
N LEU A 138 0.80 -19.64 5.50
CA LEU A 138 1.07 -18.20 5.32
C LEU A 138 0.08 -17.33 6.12
N CYS A 139 -1.21 -17.67 6.14
CA CYS A 139 -2.21 -16.97 6.95
C CYS A 139 -1.91 -17.12 8.45
N ARG A 140 -1.59 -18.33 8.92
CA ARG A 140 -1.19 -18.54 10.32
C ARG A 140 0.05 -17.72 10.69
N ARG A 141 1.03 -17.63 9.79
CA ARG A 141 2.23 -16.80 9.98
C ARG A 141 1.90 -15.32 10.08
N LEU A 142 1.02 -14.80 9.21
CA LEU A 142 0.53 -13.42 9.29
C LEU A 142 -0.21 -13.16 10.62
N ILE A 143 -1.11 -14.05 11.02
CA ILE A 143 -1.87 -13.89 12.27
C ILE A 143 -0.93 -13.84 13.48
N ASN A 144 0.11 -14.68 13.48
CA ASN A 144 1.08 -14.76 14.57
C ASN A 144 2.15 -13.65 14.52
N SER A 145 2.20 -12.80 13.49
CA SER A 145 3.23 -11.75 13.38
C SER A 145 2.97 -10.54 14.27
N GLY A 146 1.77 -10.41 14.83
CA GLY A 146 1.33 -9.23 15.58
C GLY A 146 0.85 -8.07 14.70
N HIS A 147 0.93 -8.19 13.37
CA HIS A 147 0.44 -7.17 12.44
C HIS A 147 -1.04 -7.34 12.07
N TYR A 148 -1.60 -8.54 12.22
CA TYR A 148 -2.96 -8.84 11.81
C TYR A 148 -4.01 -8.07 12.64
N MET A 149 -4.89 -7.35 11.95
CA MET A 149 -5.91 -6.46 12.53
C MET A 149 -7.16 -7.19 13.04
N GLY A 150 -7.27 -8.50 12.78
CA GLY A 150 -8.39 -9.32 13.24
C GLY A 150 -9.52 -9.47 12.20
N PRO A 151 -10.35 -10.52 12.32
CA PRO A 151 -11.31 -10.91 11.29
C PRO A 151 -12.44 -9.90 11.05
N SER A 152 -12.66 -8.96 11.97
CA SER A 152 -13.68 -7.91 11.83
C SER A 152 -13.18 -6.64 11.14
N PHE A 153 -11.88 -6.54 10.84
CA PHE A 153 -11.30 -5.32 10.27
C PHE A 153 -11.74 -5.09 8.83
N SER A 154 -11.66 -6.12 7.97
CA SER A 154 -12.11 -6.08 6.58
C SER A 154 -12.61 -7.45 6.12
N TRP A 155 -13.26 -7.51 4.94
CA TRP A 155 -13.60 -8.78 4.32
C TRP A 155 -12.36 -9.63 4.02
N GLY A 156 -11.26 -9.00 3.61
CA GLY A 156 -9.98 -9.68 3.40
C GLY A 156 -9.46 -10.32 4.69
N ASP A 157 -9.54 -9.61 5.81
CA ASP A 157 -9.13 -10.12 7.11
C ASP A 157 -9.97 -11.32 7.56
N PHE A 158 -11.29 -11.24 7.37
CA PHE A 158 -12.18 -12.38 7.63
C PHE A 158 -11.75 -13.62 6.82
N LYS A 159 -11.44 -13.45 5.53
CA LYS A 159 -10.99 -14.54 4.65
C LYS A 159 -9.63 -15.10 5.04
N ILE A 160 -8.71 -14.26 5.50
CA ILE A 160 -7.41 -14.70 6.05
C ILE A 160 -7.64 -15.62 7.26
N ASN A 161 -8.58 -15.27 8.15
CA ASN A 161 -8.90 -16.11 9.30
C ASN A 161 -9.55 -17.45 8.90
N GLU A 162 -10.55 -17.44 7.99
CA GLU A 162 -11.14 -18.68 7.47
C GLU A 162 -10.06 -19.58 6.83
N CYS A 163 -9.12 -18.97 6.11
CA CYS A 163 -8.00 -19.69 5.50
C CYS A 163 -7.05 -20.30 6.53
N ALA A 164 -6.68 -19.55 7.58
CA ALA A 164 -5.84 -20.09 8.66
C ALA A 164 -6.45 -21.31 9.37
N GLN A 165 -7.79 -21.39 9.37
CA GLN A 165 -8.60 -22.50 9.89
C GLN A 165 -8.91 -23.57 8.83
N GLU A 166 -8.34 -23.46 7.63
CA GLU A 166 -8.48 -24.40 6.51
C GLU A 166 -9.91 -24.52 5.96
N GLN A 167 -10.77 -23.53 6.23
CA GLN A 167 -12.14 -23.45 5.74
C GLN A 167 -12.22 -22.82 4.34
N PHE A 168 -11.15 -22.14 3.91
CA PHE A 168 -11.08 -21.45 2.62
C PHE A 168 -9.66 -21.54 2.03
N LEU A 169 -9.53 -21.99 0.79
CA LEU A 169 -8.23 -22.06 0.09
C LEU A 169 -7.99 -20.90 -0.88
N GLY A 170 -8.97 -20.61 -1.73
CA GLY A 170 -8.90 -19.57 -2.76
C GLY A 170 -7.93 -19.85 -3.93
N ASN A 171 -8.20 -19.23 -5.07
CA ASN A 171 -7.30 -19.14 -6.21
C ASN A 171 -6.52 -17.80 -6.19
N SER A 172 -5.64 -17.56 -7.18
CA SER A 172 -4.81 -16.35 -7.21
C SER A 172 -5.67 -15.08 -7.24
N THR A 173 -6.77 -15.09 -8.00
CA THR A 173 -7.72 -13.97 -8.08
C THR A 173 -8.35 -13.69 -6.72
N ASN A 174 -8.75 -14.72 -5.97
CA ASN A 174 -9.26 -14.53 -4.61
C ASN A 174 -8.24 -13.85 -3.70
N TRP A 175 -6.97 -14.26 -3.76
CA TRP A 175 -5.91 -13.68 -2.93
C TRP A 175 -5.61 -12.22 -3.29
N VAL A 176 -5.67 -11.86 -4.58
CA VAL A 176 -5.61 -10.45 -5.01
C VAL A 176 -6.77 -9.66 -4.41
N SER A 177 -8.00 -10.17 -4.47
CA SER A 177 -9.16 -9.50 -3.87
C SER A 177 -9.04 -9.34 -2.35
N ILE A 178 -8.50 -10.35 -1.67
CA ILE A 178 -8.30 -10.37 -0.21
C ILE A 178 -7.27 -9.30 0.19
N ASP A 179 -6.10 -9.30 -0.45
CA ASP A 179 -5.06 -8.27 -0.25
C ASP A 179 -5.63 -6.87 -0.50
N THR A 180 -6.34 -6.66 -1.62
CA THR A 180 -6.93 -5.36 -1.98
C THR A 180 -7.97 -4.90 -0.97
N SER A 181 -8.85 -5.79 -0.51
CA SER A 181 -9.88 -5.45 0.48
C SER A 181 -9.27 -4.94 1.77
N HIS A 182 -8.27 -5.65 2.30
CA HIS A 182 -7.58 -5.23 3.51
C HIS A 182 -6.85 -3.90 3.29
N HIS A 183 -6.10 -3.78 2.18
CA HIS A 183 -5.33 -2.59 1.85
C HIS A 183 -6.21 -1.33 1.77
N MET A 184 -7.32 -1.38 1.04
CA MET A 184 -8.25 -0.24 0.93
C MET A 184 -8.79 0.18 2.30
N THR A 185 -9.20 -0.79 3.13
CA THR A 185 -9.68 -0.50 4.49
C THR A 185 -8.59 0.17 5.34
N TYR A 186 -7.37 -0.35 5.28
CA TYR A 186 -6.24 0.18 6.06
C TYR A 186 -5.83 1.58 5.62
N VAL A 187 -5.61 1.79 4.32
CA VAL A 187 -5.18 3.08 3.76
C VAL A 187 -6.19 4.18 4.08
N LEU A 188 -7.50 3.91 3.92
CA LEU A 188 -8.54 4.89 4.26
C LEU A 188 -8.52 5.27 5.74
N ALA A 189 -8.35 4.30 6.63
CA ALA A 189 -8.24 4.54 8.06
C ALA A 189 -7.00 5.38 8.40
N GLU A 190 -5.86 5.04 7.80
CA GLU A 190 -4.58 5.69 8.08
C GLU A 190 -4.51 7.12 7.53
N VAL A 191 -4.98 7.36 6.30
CA VAL A 191 -5.09 8.72 5.73
C VAL A 191 -5.98 9.59 6.61
N LYS A 192 -7.14 9.07 7.02
CA LYS A 192 -8.09 9.80 7.87
C LYS A 192 -7.48 10.15 9.23
N GLU A 193 -6.81 9.21 9.88
CA GLU A 193 -6.19 9.44 11.18
C GLU A 193 -5.03 10.44 11.08
N PHE A 194 -4.23 10.36 10.01
CA PHE A 194 -3.14 11.31 9.77
C PHE A 194 -3.65 12.74 9.55
N GLU A 195 -4.66 12.93 8.70
CA GLU A 195 -5.26 14.25 8.46
C GLU A 195 -5.88 14.83 9.74
N LYS A 196 -6.55 14.00 10.55
CA LYS A 196 -7.08 14.42 11.85
C LYS A 196 -5.98 14.94 12.77
N LYS A 197 -4.84 14.23 12.87
CA LYS A 197 -3.70 14.65 13.68
C LYS A 197 -3.12 16.00 13.23
N ILE A 198 -2.98 16.23 11.92
CA ILE A 198 -2.51 17.52 11.39
C ILE A 198 -3.44 18.67 11.81
N VAL A 199 -4.75 18.48 11.73
CA VAL A 199 -5.74 19.50 12.11
C VAL A 199 -5.69 19.78 13.62
N GLU A 200 -5.57 18.73 14.44
CA GLU A 200 -5.42 18.87 15.89
C GLU A 200 -4.13 19.58 16.29
N GLU A 201 -3.00 19.29 15.63
CA GLU A 201 -1.71 19.97 15.84
C GLU A 201 -1.82 21.47 15.52
N LYS A 202 -2.34 21.82 14.34
CA LYS A 202 -2.58 23.23 13.95
C LYS A 202 -3.48 23.98 14.92
N THR A 203 -4.54 23.33 15.41
CA THR A 203 -5.49 23.96 16.34
C THR A 203 -4.82 24.29 17.68
N ARG A 204 -3.91 23.42 18.15
CA ARG A 204 -3.14 23.67 19.37
C ARG A 204 -2.16 24.81 19.21
N GLU A 205 -1.48 24.93 18.06
CA GLU A 205 -0.54 26.03 17.78
C GLU A 205 -1.21 27.41 17.77
N ILE A 206 -2.49 27.50 17.37
CA ILE A 206 -3.25 28.76 17.36
C ILE A 206 -3.70 29.18 18.78
N LEU A 207 -3.83 28.23 19.70
CA LEU A 207 -4.33 28.45 21.06
C LEU A 207 -3.23 28.76 22.09
N ILE A 208 -1.95 28.69 21.69
CA ILE A 208 -0.76 29.03 22.50
C ILE A 208 -0.25 30.40 22.09
#